data_AF-A0A9W6MC98-F1
#
_entry.id   AF-A0A9W6MC98-F1
#
_cell.length_a   1.000
_cell.length_b   1.000
_cell.length_c   1.000
_cell.angle_alpha   90.00
_cell.angle_beta   90.00
_cell.angle_gamma   90.00
#
_symmetry.space_group_name_H-M   'P 1'
#
loop_
_entity.id
_entity.type
_entity.pdbx_description
1 polymer ?
#
loop_
_entity_poly.entity_id
_entity_poly.type
_entity_poly.pdbx_seq_one_letter_code
_entity_poly.pdbx_strand_id
1 'polypeptide(L)'
;MEYVAIGCGVVQAVVFAVAVAGKTRGAGAFHAFARSLVETRLVKRRWRTGAATCVILAEAAVAPLLLAPGSAAFGFAVAASLSALFTGAVALTLLRRIRASCLCFGARRSPMGWPHVVRNAILTAVGVLGHAATTAVSAASPPVHAEGVVVAVLAGAVGALLLIRFDDLAHIFQPVDSPDRSVLR
;
A
#
# COMPACT_ATOMS: atom_id res chain seq x y z
N MET A 1 8.37 10.10 -19.96
CA MET A 1 7.20 9.52 -19.27
C MET A 1 7.37 8.02 -19.03
N GLU A 2 7.96 7.27 -19.97
CA GLU A 2 8.10 5.81 -19.86
C GLU A 2 8.92 5.35 -18.64
N TYR A 3 10.07 5.99 -18.35
CA TYR A 3 10.83 5.71 -17.13
C TYR A 3 10.05 5.99 -15.83
N VAL A 4 9.16 6.99 -15.84
CA VAL A 4 8.28 7.29 -14.69
C VAL A 4 7.26 6.17 -14.51
N ALA A 5 6.63 5.72 -15.61
CA ALA A 5 5.72 4.58 -15.57
C ALA A 5 6.41 3.31 -15.07
N ILE A 6 7.64 3.03 -15.52
CA ILE A 6 8.44 1.89 -15.04
C ILE A 6 8.71 2.01 -13.54
N GLY A 7 9.24 3.16 -13.08
CA GLY A 7 9.54 3.38 -11.67
C GLY A 7 8.31 3.26 -10.77
N CYS A 8 7.21 3.93 -11.13
CA CYS A 8 5.93 3.81 -10.42
C CYS A 8 5.38 2.38 -10.43
N GLY A 9 5.53 1.66 -11.55
CA GLY A 9 5.12 0.28 -11.70
C GLY A 9 5.87 -0.65 -10.75
N VAL A 10 7.18 -0.49 -10.64
CA VAL A 10 8.02 -1.24 -9.70
C VAL A 10 7.60 -0.95 -8.25
N VAL A 11 7.37 0.32 -7.88
CA VAL A 11 6.89 0.68 -6.54
C VAL A 11 5.60 -0.06 -6.20
N GLN A 12 4.59 0.04 -7.07
CA GLN A 12 3.29 -0.58 -6.82
C GLN A 12 3.39 -2.11 -6.79
N ALA A 13 4.07 -2.72 -7.78
CA ALA A 13 4.19 -4.16 -7.87
C ALA A 13 4.86 -4.76 -6.63
N VAL A 14 5.97 -4.18 -6.16
CA VAL A 14 6.68 -4.66 -4.98
C VAL A 14 5.85 -4.47 -3.71
N VAL A 15 5.25 -3.30 -3.52
CA VAL A 15 4.44 -3.00 -2.32
C VAL A 15 3.22 -3.91 -2.22
N PHE A 16 2.48 -4.10 -3.31
CA PHE A 16 1.33 -5.00 -3.33
C PHE A 16 1.74 -6.47 -3.23
N ALA A 17 2.85 -6.89 -3.84
CA ALA A 17 3.36 -8.25 -3.67
C ALA A 17 3.72 -8.57 -2.21
N VAL A 18 4.40 -7.64 -1.52
CA VAL A 18 4.70 -7.77 -0.09
C VAL A 18 3.42 -7.78 0.75
N ALA A 19 2.44 -6.95 0.40
CA ALA A 19 1.15 -6.89 1.08
C ALA A 19 0.36 -8.21 0.95
N VAL A 20 0.36 -8.83 -0.23
CA VAL A 20 -0.26 -10.14 -0.48
C VAL A 20 0.50 -11.23 0.27
N ALA A 21 1.82 -11.29 0.14
CA ALA A 21 2.66 -12.28 0.81
C ALA A 21 2.48 -12.23 2.33
N GLY A 22 2.33 -11.04 2.92
CA GLY A 22 2.07 -10.86 4.34
C GLY A 22 0.70 -11.36 4.81
N LYS A 23 -0.30 -11.45 3.91
CA LYS A 23 -1.67 -11.92 4.20
C LYS A 23 -1.86 -13.41 3.88
N THR A 24 -1.04 -13.98 3.00
CA THR A 24 -1.13 -15.38 2.56
C THR A 24 -0.08 -16.31 3.18
N ARG A 25 0.88 -15.78 3.95
CA ARG A 25 1.97 -16.55 4.59
C ARG A 25 1.54 -17.62 5.61
N GLY A 26 0.23 -17.79 5.86
CA GLY A 26 -0.33 -18.83 6.70
C GLY A 26 -1.78 -18.57 7.07
N ALA A 27 -2.51 -19.62 7.48
CA ALA A 27 -3.92 -19.51 7.87
C ALA A 27 -4.15 -18.50 9.01
N GLY A 28 -3.20 -18.39 9.95
CA GLY A 28 -3.23 -17.40 11.02
C GLY A 28 -3.16 -15.95 10.53
N ALA A 29 -2.37 -15.67 9.50
CA ALA A 29 -2.22 -14.33 8.92
C ALA A 29 -3.52 -13.87 8.23
N PHE A 30 -4.14 -14.76 7.45
CA PHE A 30 -5.43 -14.50 6.82
C PHE A 30 -6.52 -14.22 7.87
N HIS A 31 -6.62 -15.06 8.90
CA HIS A 31 -7.62 -14.86 9.96
C HIS A 31 -7.38 -13.60 10.78
N ALA A 32 -6.12 -13.22 11.02
CA ALA A 32 -5.78 -11.97 11.67
C ALA A 32 -6.21 -10.76 10.82
N PHE A 33 -5.88 -10.75 9.53
CA PHE A 33 -6.31 -9.70 8.60
C PHE A 33 -7.84 -9.60 8.53
N ALA A 34 -8.52 -10.72 8.34
CA ALA A 34 -9.98 -10.76 8.28
C ALA A 34 -10.62 -10.25 9.59
N ARG A 35 -10.01 -10.54 10.75
CA ARG A 35 -10.47 -10.00 12.04
C ARG A 35 -10.30 -8.48 12.11
N SER A 36 -9.17 -7.94 11.67
CA SER A 36 -8.94 -6.48 11.67
C SER A 36 -9.97 -5.72 10.83
N LEU A 37 -10.44 -6.28 9.71
CA LEU A 37 -11.51 -5.68 8.91
C LEU A 37 -12.82 -5.52 9.71
N VAL A 38 -13.13 -6.44 10.60
CA VAL A 38 -14.33 -6.35 11.47
C VAL A 38 -14.10 -5.36 12.61
N GLU A 39 -12.86 -5.27 13.13
CA GLU A 39 -12.49 -4.33 14.21
C GLU A 39 -12.63 -2.87 13.78
N THR A 40 -12.43 -2.55 12.49
CA THR A 40 -12.71 -1.19 11.95
C THR A 40 -14.18 -0.80 11.99
N ARG A 41 -15.10 -1.75 12.23
CA ARG A 41 -16.56 -1.61 12.14
C ARG A 41 -17.07 -1.17 10.75
N LEU A 42 -16.22 -1.20 9.72
CA LEU A 42 -16.60 -0.91 8.33
C LEU A 42 -17.21 -2.14 7.66
N VAL A 43 -16.82 -3.35 8.08
CA VAL A 43 -17.28 -4.62 7.53
C VAL A 43 -18.08 -5.40 8.58
N LYS A 44 -19.29 -5.84 8.22
CA LYS A 44 -20.11 -6.71 9.09
C LYS A 44 -19.44 -8.08 9.22
N ARG A 45 -19.52 -8.70 10.41
CA ARG A 45 -18.93 -10.02 10.71
C ARG A 45 -19.32 -11.11 9.71
N ARG A 46 -20.54 -11.08 9.15
CA ARG A 46 -21.02 -12.02 8.13
C ARG A 46 -20.23 -11.97 6.81
N TRP A 47 -19.64 -10.83 6.47
CA TRP A 47 -18.88 -10.62 5.23
C TRP A 47 -17.37 -10.72 5.44
N ARG A 48 -16.92 -11.09 6.65
CA ARG A 48 -15.52 -11.06 7.05
C ARG A 48 -14.60 -11.80 6.07
N THR A 49 -14.92 -13.06 5.77
CA THR A 49 -14.10 -13.91 4.89
C THR A 49 -14.17 -13.45 3.45
N GLY A 50 -15.39 -13.14 2.95
CA GLY A 50 -15.58 -12.62 1.61
C GLY A 50 -14.82 -11.32 1.36
N ALA A 51 -14.93 -10.34 2.27
CA ALA A 51 -14.21 -9.08 2.16
C ALA A 51 -12.69 -9.26 2.20
N ALA A 52 -12.17 -10.10 3.10
CA ALA A 52 -10.75 -10.39 3.17
C ALA A 52 -10.24 -11.03 1.87
N THR A 53 -10.96 -12.03 1.34
CA THR A 53 -10.62 -12.68 0.08
C THR A 53 -10.68 -11.70 -1.10
N CYS A 54 -11.73 -10.89 -1.21
CA CYS A 54 -11.86 -9.89 -2.27
C CYS A 54 -10.69 -8.90 -2.26
N VAL A 55 -10.28 -8.42 -1.07
CA VAL A 55 -9.13 -7.52 -0.95
C VAL A 55 -7.85 -8.20 -1.39
N ILE A 56 -7.58 -9.43 -0.94
CA ILE A 56 -6.37 -10.16 -1.33
C ILE A 56 -6.34 -10.43 -2.84
N LEU A 57 -7.47 -10.80 -3.43
CA LEU A 57 -7.57 -11.00 -4.89
C LEU A 57 -7.32 -9.69 -5.65
N ALA A 58 -7.89 -8.58 -5.17
CA ALA A 58 -7.67 -7.28 -5.79
C ALA A 58 -6.20 -6.83 -5.67
N GLU A 59 -5.58 -7.02 -4.50
CA GLU A 59 -4.15 -6.76 -4.31
C GLU A 59 -3.27 -7.65 -5.19
N ALA A 60 -3.61 -8.94 -5.31
CA ALA A 60 -2.87 -9.89 -6.13
C ALA A 60 -3.02 -9.62 -7.64
N ALA A 61 -4.11 -9.00 -8.07
CA ALA A 61 -4.33 -8.63 -9.46
C ALA A 61 -3.47 -7.44 -9.92
N VAL A 62 -3.03 -6.57 -9.01
CA VAL A 62 -2.27 -5.34 -9.36
C VAL A 62 -0.98 -5.66 -10.11
N ALA A 63 -0.13 -6.55 -9.59
CA ALA A 63 1.15 -6.83 -10.22
C ALA A 63 1.02 -7.47 -11.62
N PRO A 64 0.18 -8.50 -11.84
CA PRO A 64 -0.12 -9.01 -13.18
C PRO A 64 -0.64 -7.95 -14.14
N LEU A 65 -1.57 -7.09 -13.70
CA LEU A 65 -2.11 -6.01 -14.53
C LEU A 65 -1.07 -4.93 -14.88
N LEU A 66 -0.08 -4.71 -14.02
CA LEU A 66 1.01 -3.78 -14.33
C LEU A 66 2.03 -4.38 -15.32
N LEU A 67 2.23 -5.70 -15.28
CA LEU A 67 3.21 -6.39 -16.12
C LEU A 67 2.64 -6.85 -17.47
N ALA A 68 1.33 -7.05 -17.57
CA ALA A 68 0.71 -7.54 -18.79
C ALA A 68 0.64 -6.43 -19.88
N PRO A 69 1.10 -6.71 -21.11
CA PRO A 69 1.12 -5.74 -22.21
C PRO A 69 -0.25 -5.10 -22.44
N GLY A 70 -0.30 -3.78 -22.56
CA GLY A 70 -1.53 -3.02 -22.82
C GLY A 70 -2.47 -2.86 -21.63
N SER A 71 -2.17 -3.45 -20.46
CA SER A 71 -3.03 -3.35 -19.27
C SER A 71 -2.48 -2.47 -18.15
N ALA A 72 -1.24 -1.97 -18.29
CA ALA A 72 -0.56 -1.19 -17.25
C ALA A 72 -1.34 0.01 -16.73
N ALA A 73 -2.01 0.77 -17.62
CA ALA A 73 -2.84 1.90 -17.22
C ALA A 73 -4.00 1.47 -16.30
N PHE A 74 -4.61 0.32 -16.59
CA PHE A 74 -5.65 -0.26 -15.75
C PHE A 74 -5.07 -0.79 -14.43
N GLY A 75 -3.91 -1.43 -14.45
CA GLY A 75 -3.18 -1.84 -13.25
C GLY A 75 -2.91 -0.67 -12.30
N PHE A 76 -2.46 0.47 -12.83
CA PHE A 76 -2.28 1.69 -12.04
C PHE A 76 -3.58 2.25 -11.47
N ALA A 77 -4.67 2.23 -12.23
CA ALA A 77 -5.98 2.68 -11.76
C ALA A 77 -6.51 1.80 -10.61
N VAL A 78 -6.35 0.48 -10.72
CA VAL A 78 -6.70 -0.48 -9.65
C VAL A 78 -5.83 -0.25 -8.42
N ALA A 79 -4.52 -0.10 -8.59
CA ALA A 79 -3.58 0.18 -7.49
C ALA A 79 -3.96 1.48 -6.75
N ALA A 80 -4.14 2.58 -7.49
CA ALA A 80 -4.52 3.87 -6.92
C ALA A 80 -5.87 3.81 -6.18
N SER A 81 -6.86 3.11 -6.75
CA SER A 81 -8.18 2.95 -6.14
C SER A 81 -8.11 2.14 -4.84
N LEU A 82 -7.34 1.05 -4.82
CA LEU A 82 -7.12 0.25 -3.61
C LEU A 82 -6.41 1.07 -2.54
N SER A 83 -5.33 1.76 -2.89
CA SER A 83 -4.61 2.64 -1.95
C SER A 83 -5.50 3.76 -1.41
N ALA A 84 -6.34 4.37 -2.24
CA ALA A 84 -7.29 5.40 -1.81
C ALA A 84 -8.36 4.82 -0.87
N LEU A 85 -8.90 3.64 -1.18
CA LEU A 85 -9.87 2.96 -0.32
C LEU A 85 -9.26 2.63 1.05
N PHE A 86 -8.03 2.12 1.08
CA PHE A 86 -7.31 1.87 2.32
C PHE A 86 -7.02 3.16 3.10
N THR A 87 -6.65 4.24 2.40
CA THR A 87 -6.48 5.57 3.00
C THR A 87 -7.76 6.02 3.71
N GLY A 88 -8.91 5.96 3.02
CA GLY A 88 -10.21 6.31 3.57
C GLY A 88 -10.62 5.42 4.74
N ALA A 89 -10.40 4.12 4.66
CA ALA A 89 -10.70 3.17 5.74
C ALA A 89 -9.88 3.49 7.00
N VAL A 90 -8.58 3.76 6.86
CA VAL A 90 -7.69 4.14 7.96
C VAL A 90 -8.11 5.50 8.54
N ALA A 91 -8.28 6.52 7.70
CA ALA A 91 -8.70 7.85 8.13
C ALA A 91 -10.03 7.82 8.88
N LEU A 92 -11.03 7.10 8.36
CA LEU A 92 -12.33 6.96 9.00
C LEU A 92 -12.25 6.22 10.35
N THR A 93 -11.39 5.21 10.46
CA THR A 93 -11.14 4.49 11.71
C THR A 93 -10.51 5.41 12.77
N LEU A 94 -9.54 6.23 12.37
CA LEU A 94 -8.90 7.23 13.21
C LEU A 94 -9.88 8.33 13.66
N LEU A 95 -10.65 8.88 12.72
CA LEU A 95 -11.66 9.91 12.99
C LEU A 95 -12.74 9.41 13.96
N ARG A 96 -13.11 8.12 13.86
CA ARG A 96 -14.07 7.47 14.78
C ARG A 96 -13.45 7.03 16.11
N ARG A 97 -12.15 7.30 16.35
CA ARG A 97 -11.38 6.88 17.53
C ARG A 97 -11.51 5.39 17.85
N ILE A 98 -11.67 4.57 16.81
CA ILE A 98 -11.77 3.11 16.96
C ILE A 98 -10.35 2.59 17.14
N ARG A 99 -10.06 1.97 18.29
CA ARG A 99 -8.79 1.28 18.51
C ARG A 99 -8.77 -0.02 17.69
N ALA A 100 -8.34 0.08 16.43
CA ALA A 100 -8.10 -1.07 15.56
C ALA A 100 -6.62 -1.13 15.19
N SER A 101 -6.05 -2.33 15.11
CA SER A 101 -4.70 -2.53 14.56
C SER A 101 -4.76 -2.62 13.04
N CYS A 102 -3.91 -1.88 12.32
CA CYS A 102 -3.83 -1.97 10.87
C CYS A 102 -2.96 -3.17 10.49
N LEU A 103 -3.54 -4.20 9.87
CA LEU A 103 -2.79 -5.35 9.32
C LEU A 103 -2.63 -5.26 7.79
N CYS A 104 -2.90 -4.09 7.18
CA CYS A 104 -2.91 -3.93 5.72
C CYS A 104 -1.54 -4.23 5.05
N PHE A 105 -0.42 -4.19 5.79
CA PHE A 105 0.92 -4.49 5.27
C PHE A 105 1.63 -5.68 5.92
N GLY A 106 0.91 -6.53 6.65
CA GLY A 106 1.45 -7.81 7.12
C GLY A 106 2.22 -7.75 8.45
N ALA A 107 1.85 -8.67 9.33
CA ALA A 107 2.53 -9.15 10.54
C ALA A 107 2.77 -8.21 11.74
N ARG A 108 2.96 -6.88 11.61
CA ARG A 108 3.20 -6.03 12.79
C ARG A 108 1.91 -5.39 13.30
N ARG A 109 1.55 -5.69 14.56
CA ARG A 109 0.53 -4.96 15.34
C ARG A 109 1.09 -3.60 15.75
N SER A 110 1.20 -2.66 14.80
CA SER A 110 1.44 -1.26 15.16
C SER A 110 0.11 -0.56 15.43
N PRO A 111 -0.01 0.27 16.48
CA PRO A 111 -1.21 1.10 16.66
C PRO A 111 -1.43 1.94 15.41
N MET A 112 -2.65 1.88 14.86
CA MET A 112 -3.01 2.62 13.66
C MET A 112 -2.83 4.11 13.92
N GLY A 113 -2.06 4.78 13.08
CA GLY A 113 -1.74 6.19 13.23
C GLY A 113 -1.70 6.92 11.89
N TRP A 114 -1.62 8.25 11.94
CA TRP A 114 -1.52 9.12 10.76
C TRP A 114 -0.42 8.75 9.75
N PRO A 115 0.73 8.15 10.13
CA PRO A 115 1.73 7.69 9.15
C PRO A 115 1.16 6.73 8.09
N HIS A 116 0.17 5.89 8.44
CA HIS A 116 -0.45 4.96 7.50
C HIS A 116 -1.29 5.69 6.45
N VAL A 117 -1.94 6.80 6.84
CA VAL A 117 -2.70 7.67 5.92
C VAL A 117 -1.74 8.32 4.92
N VAL A 118 -0.61 8.85 5.41
CA VAL A 118 0.40 9.49 4.57
C VAL A 118 0.99 8.49 3.58
N ARG A 119 1.42 7.31 4.05
CA ARG A 119 1.95 6.25 3.20
C ARG A 119 0.97 5.84 2.10
N ASN A 120 -0.29 5.60 2.44
CA ASN A 120 -1.29 5.19 1.46
C ASN A 120 -1.64 6.33 0.49
N ALA A 121 -1.65 7.58 0.94
CA ALA A 121 -1.83 8.74 0.07
C ALA A 121 -0.66 8.89 -0.93
N ILE A 122 0.58 8.64 -0.50
CA ILE A 122 1.75 8.60 -1.40
C ILE A 122 1.59 7.47 -2.42
N LEU A 123 1.15 6.27 -2.00
CA LEU A 123 0.89 5.17 -2.93
C LEU A 123 -0.22 5.51 -3.95
N THR A 124 -1.28 6.21 -3.52
CA THR A 124 -2.31 6.71 -4.43
C THR A 124 -1.70 7.69 -5.44
N ALA A 125 -0.89 8.65 -4.99
CA ALA A 125 -0.22 9.61 -5.86
C ALA A 125 0.72 8.93 -6.87
N VAL A 126 1.51 7.94 -6.43
CA VAL A 126 2.36 7.12 -7.30
C VAL A 126 1.53 6.36 -8.34
N GLY A 127 0.37 5.83 -7.96
CA GLY A 127 -0.56 5.18 -8.89
C GLY A 127 -1.11 6.15 -9.94
N VAL A 128 -1.53 7.35 -9.53
CA VAL A 128 -2.02 8.40 -10.44
C VAL A 128 -0.91 8.86 -11.38
N LEU A 129 0.30 9.07 -10.88
CA LEU A 129 1.47 9.45 -11.69
C LEU A 129 1.83 8.36 -12.69
N GLY A 130 1.84 7.08 -12.27
CA GLY A 130 2.05 5.95 -13.15
C GLY A 130 1.00 5.87 -14.25
N HIS A 131 -0.28 6.01 -13.89
CA HIS A 131 -1.38 6.03 -14.86
C HIS A 131 -1.22 7.14 -15.89
N ALA A 132 -1.01 8.39 -15.44
CA ALA A 132 -0.81 9.54 -16.31
C ALA A 132 0.45 9.40 -17.19
N ALA A 133 1.52 8.85 -16.64
CA ALA A 133 2.75 8.59 -17.38
C ALA A 133 2.52 7.54 -18.48
N THR A 134 1.78 6.46 -18.20
CA THR A 134 1.44 5.42 -19.18
C THR A 134 0.52 5.94 -20.29
N THR A 135 -0.51 6.72 -19.96
CA THR A 135 -1.45 7.26 -20.96
C THR A 135 -0.86 8.39 -21.79
N ALA A 136 0.16 9.08 -21.28
CA ALA A 136 0.90 10.10 -22.02
C ALA A 136 1.93 9.52 -23.00
N VAL A 137 2.26 8.22 -22.96
CA VAL A 137 3.17 7.60 -23.92
C VAL A 137 2.50 7.58 -25.29
N SER A 138 3.12 8.27 -26.25
CA SER A 138 2.68 8.31 -27.65
C SER A 138 3.67 7.57 -28.55
N ALA A 139 3.25 7.16 -29.74
CA ALA A 139 4.12 6.51 -30.73
C ALA A 139 5.34 7.36 -31.16
N ALA A 140 5.29 8.67 -30.93
CA ALA A 140 6.39 9.61 -31.16
C ALA A 140 7.39 9.70 -29.98
N SER A 141 7.25 8.87 -28.94
CA SER A 141 8.16 8.88 -27.80
C SER A 141 9.56 8.43 -28.23
N PRO A 142 10.63 9.08 -27.72
CA PRO A 142 11.99 8.64 -28.01
C PRO A 142 12.20 7.20 -27.52
N PRO A 143 13.07 6.42 -28.20
CA PRO A 143 13.32 5.04 -27.82
C PRO A 143 13.82 4.92 -26.38
N VAL A 144 13.36 3.87 -25.69
CA VAL A 144 13.79 3.55 -24.33
C VAL A 144 15.19 2.98 -24.36
N HIS A 145 16.07 3.55 -23.54
CA HIS A 145 17.45 3.09 -23.38
C HIS A 145 17.57 2.22 -22.13
N ALA A 146 18.41 1.18 -22.20
CA ALA A 146 18.53 0.19 -21.14
C ALA A 146 18.99 0.79 -19.81
N GLU A 147 19.93 1.73 -19.86
CA GLU A 147 20.44 2.46 -18.70
C GLU A 147 19.33 3.22 -17.95
N GLY A 148 18.41 3.87 -18.68
CA GLY A 148 17.29 4.58 -18.08
C GLY A 148 16.28 3.62 -17.43
N VAL A 149 16.10 2.42 -18.00
CA VAL A 149 15.26 1.37 -17.40
C VAL A 149 15.87 0.90 -16.09
N VAL A 150 17.18 0.62 -16.06
CA VAL A 150 17.88 0.18 -14.85
C VAL A 150 17.75 1.22 -13.75
N VAL A 151 17.98 2.50 -14.06
CA VAL A 151 17.81 3.60 -13.10
C VAL A 151 16.37 3.69 -12.59
N ALA A 152 15.38 3.61 -13.47
CA ALA A 152 13.97 3.66 -13.10
C ALA A 152 13.56 2.50 -12.19
N VAL A 153 14.02 1.28 -12.50
CA VAL A 153 13.77 0.08 -11.69
C VAL A 153 14.41 0.20 -10.32
N LEU A 154 15.68 0.63 -10.23
CA LEU A 154 16.38 0.81 -8.96
C LEU A 154 15.71 1.91 -8.12
N ALA A 155 15.38 3.05 -8.72
CA ALA A 155 14.66 4.12 -8.05
C ALA A 155 13.30 3.64 -7.53
N GLY A 156 12.56 2.87 -8.33
CA GLY A 156 11.29 2.28 -7.92
C GLY A 156 11.45 1.27 -6.78
N ALA A 157 12.49 0.42 -6.82
CA ALA A 157 12.77 -0.55 -5.77
C ALA A 157 13.14 0.13 -4.43
N VAL A 158 13.98 1.18 -4.49
CA VAL A 158 14.31 2.01 -3.31
C VAL A 158 13.06 2.69 -2.77
N GLY A 159 12.23 3.29 -3.65
CA GLY A 159 10.96 3.89 -3.26
C GLY A 159 10.00 2.89 -2.59
N ALA A 160 9.89 1.67 -3.13
CA ALA A 160 9.11 0.60 -2.52
C ALA A 160 9.62 0.25 -1.13
N LEU A 161 10.94 0.09 -0.96
CA LEU A 161 11.55 -0.24 0.31
C LEU A 161 11.28 0.85 1.37
N LEU A 162 11.45 2.12 0.99
CA LEU A 162 11.17 3.26 1.86
C LEU A 162 9.71 3.29 2.29
N LEU A 163 8.76 3.04 1.37
CA LEU A 163 7.33 2.99 1.69
C LEU A 163 6.97 1.78 2.56
N ILE A 164 7.58 0.62 2.31
CA ILE A 164 7.38 -0.59 3.14
C ILE A 164 7.86 -0.35 4.57
N ARG A 165 8.99 0.34 4.74
CA ARG A 165 9.60 0.66 6.04
C ARG A 165 9.19 2.03 6.60
N PHE A 166 8.21 2.69 5.98
CA PHE A 166 7.81 4.05 6.36
C PHE A 166 7.37 4.14 7.82
N ASP A 167 6.65 3.13 8.31
CA ASP A 167 6.19 3.08 9.70
C ASP A 167 7.36 2.94 10.70
N ASP A 168 8.40 2.17 10.34
CA ASP A 168 9.62 2.04 11.15
C ASP A 168 10.38 3.39 11.19
N LEU A 169 10.43 4.11 10.07
CA LEU A 169 11.04 5.44 9.99
C LEU A 169 10.25 6.48 10.80
N ALA A 170 8.93 6.48 10.69
CA ALA A 170 8.07 7.39 11.43
C ALA A 170 8.21 7.22 12.96
N HIS A 171 8.42 5.99 13.43
CA HIS A 171 8.66 5.70 14.85
C HIS A 171 9.96 6.35 15.37
N ILE A 172 11.00 6.47 14.54
CA ILE A 172 12.28 7.11 14.95
C ILE A 172 12.07 8.60 15.27
N PHE A 173 11.12 9.25 14.60
CA PHE A 173 10.84 10.66 14.78
C PHE A 173 9.72 10.95 15.80
N GLN A 174 9.15 9.92 16.43
CA GLN A 174 8.17 10.13 17.50
C GLN A 174 8.88 10.50 18.81
N PRO A 175 8.42 11.55 19.52
CA PRO A 175 8.92 11.87 20.85
C PRO A 175 8.79 10.66 21.77
N VAL A 176 9.83 10.35 22.53
CA VAL A 176 9.74 9.35 23.60
C VAL A 176 8.83 9.94 24.68
N ASP A 177 7.62 9.41 24.83
CA ASP A 177 6.75 9.78 25.93
C ASP A 177 7.51 9.51 27.24
N SER A 178 7.77 10.57 28.00
CA SER A 178 8.37 10.45 29.32
C SER A 178 7.40 9.69 30.24
N PRO A 179 7.88 8.73 31.06
CA PRO A 179 7.01 7.88 31.85
C PRO A 179 6.08 8.71 32.74
N ASP A 180 4.82 8.31 32.75
CA ASP A 180 3.72 8.95 33.46
C ASP A 180 4.08 9.13 34.94
N ARG A 181 4.19 10.39 35.39
CA ARG A 181 4.51 10.76 36.79
C ARG A 181 3.37 10.42 37.76
N SER A 182 2.27 9.84 37.29
CA SER A 182 1.13 9.42 38.11
C SER A 182 1.42 8.26 39.05
N VAL A 183 2.52 7.52 38.88
CA VAL A 183 2.90 6.37 39.74
C VAL A 183 3.72 6.80 40.98
N LEU A 184 4.04 8.08 41.13
CA LEU A 184 4.84 8.61 42.25
C LEU A 184 4.03 9.36 43.33
N ARG A 185 2.70 9.18 43.40
CA ARG A 185 1.86 9.76 44.46
C ARG A 185 1.04 8.71 45.19
#